data_AF-A0A1Y0EBF5-F1
#
_entry.id   AF-A0A1Y0EBF5-F1
#
_cell.length_a   1.000
_cell.length_b   1.000
_cell.length_c   1.000
_cell.angle_alpha   90.00
_cell.angle_beta   90.00
_cell.angle_gamma   90.00
#
_symmetry.space_group_name_H-M   'P 1'
#
loop_
_entity.id
_entity.type
_entity.pdbx_description
1 polymer ?
#
loop_
_entity_poly.entity_id
_entity_poly.type
_entity_poly.pdbx_seq_one_letter_code
_entity_poly.pdbx_strand_id
1 'polypeptide(L)'
;MLEHVAAPAEFVREIARVLKPGGWLCARTPAKWGYIGIGARLVPNALHVAFLKKLQPNRKAEDVFPTVYGMNTMAALGHYFDKSEWKNCTYGFNGVPGYHGNNAVLFRLIQFWGWLMPRSLSAKFHIFIQKRP
;
A
#
# COMPACT_ATOMS: atom_id res chain seq x y z
N MET A 1 6.21 -4.66 0.71
CA MET A 1 7.37 -4.58 -0.23
C MET A 1 7.75 -3.12 -0.54
N LEU A 2 6.97 -2.35 -1.31
CA LEU A 2 7.31 -0.93 -1.58
C LEU A 2 7.24 -0.03 -0.32
N GLU A 3 6.44 -0.43 0.66
CA GLU A 3 6.35 0.21 1.98
C GLU A 3 7.65 0.20 2.81
N HIS A 4 8.64 -0.62 2.40
CA HIS A 4 9.94 -0.74 3.06
C HIS A 4 11.08 -0.08 2.27
N VAL A 5 10.79 0.56 1.12
CA VAL A 5 11.83 1.24 0.34
C VAL A 5 12.22 2.53 1.05
N ALA A 6 13.41 2.53 1.64
CA ALA A 6 13.96 3.66 2.39
C ALA A 6 14.43 4.81 1.50
N ALA A 7 14.88 4.51 0.27
CA ALA A 7 15.40 5.49 -0.68
C ALA A 7 14.64 5.44 -2.03
N PRO A 8 13.43 6.05 -2.11
CA PRO A 8 12.59 5.95 -3.31
C PRO A 8 13.24 6.44 -4.60
N ALA A 9 14.02 7.53 -4.54
CA ALA A 9 14.67 8.08 -5.72
C ALA A 9 15.71 7.11 -6.32
N GLU A 10 16.50 6.44 -5.48
CA GLU A 10 17.50 5.47 -5.94
C GLU A 10 16.82 4.22 -6.52
N PHE A 11 15.76 3.77 -5.85
CA PHE A 11 14.93 2.68 -6.35
C PHE A 11 14.39 3.00 -7.76
N VAL A 12 13.81 4.18 -7.97
CA VAL A 12 13.30 4.55 -9.30
C VAL A 12 14.41 4.60 -10.35
N ARG A 13 15.60 5.12 -10.01
CA ARG A 13 16.75 5.12 -10.94
C ARG A 13 17.15 3.69 -11.35
N GLU A 14 17.22 2.76 -10.41
CA GLU A 14 17.53 1.36 -10.71
C GLU A 14 16.44 0.69 -11.55
N ILE A 15 15.16 0.98 -11.27
CA ILE A 15 14.06 0.52 -12.12
C ILE A 15 14.19 1.08 -13.55
N ALA A 16 14.57 2.36 -13.70
CA ALA A 16 14.83 2.98 -14.99
C ALA A 16 15.98 2.28 -15.74
N ARG A 17 17.07 1.95 -15.03
CA ARG A 17 18.25 1.30 -15.59
C ARG A 17 17.97 -0.13 -16.06
N VAL A 18 17.20 -0.90 -15.28
CA VAL A 18 16.95 -2.32 -15.54
C VAL A 18 15.79 -2.55 -16.53
N LEU A 19 14.78 -1.68 -16.56
CA LEU A 19 13.67 -1.80 -17.50
C LEU A 19 14.07 -1.36 -18.91
N LYS A 20 13.83 -2.24 -19.88
CA LYS A 20 13.80 -1.88 -21.30
C LYS A 20 12.69 -0.84 -21.58
N PRO A 21 12.82 -0.03 -22.63
CA PRO A 21 11.74 0.85 -23.10
C PRO A 21 10.45 0.05 -23.31
N GLY A 22 9.31 0.60 -22.87
CA GLY A 22 8.01 -0.08 -22.86
C GLY A 22 7.82 -1.13 -21.75
N GLY A 23 8.85 -1.41 -20.93
CA GLY A 23 8.79 -2.35 -19.81
C GLY A 23 7.93 -1.86 -18.64
N TRP A 24 7.46 -2.80 -17.82
CA TRP A 24 6.52 -2.53 -16.72
C TRP A 24 7.10 -2.85 -15.35
N LEU A 25 6.92 -1.93 -14.41
CA LEU A 25 7.00 -2.19 -12.98
C LEU A 25 5.60 -2.56 -12.48
N CYS A 26 5.47 -3.78 -11.93
CA CYS A 26 4.25 -4.29 -11.32
C CYS A 26 4.51 -4.56 -9.84
N ALA A 27 3.76 -3.92 -8.95
CA ALA A 27 3.95 -4.08 -7.51
C ALA A 27 2.64 -3.87 -6.73
N ARG A 28 2.69 -4.16 -5.43
CA ARG A 28 1.58 -3.89 -4.50
C ARG A 28 2.11 -3.22 -3.24
N THR A 29 1.34 -2.27 -2.72
CA THR A 29 1.66 -1.62 -1.45
C THR A 29 0.38 -1.27 -0.69
N PRO A 30 0.32 -1.44 0.63
CA PRO A 30 -0.76 -0.89 1.43
C PRO A 30 -0.83 0.62 1.25
N ALA A 31 -2.03 1.16 1.08
CA ALA A 31 -2.19 2.59 0.93
C ALA A 31 -1.94 3.26 2.28
N LYS A 32 -1.14 4.33 2.27
CA LYS A 32 -0.80 5.09 3.49
C LYS A 32 -2.05 5.56 4.24
N TRP A 33 -3.13 5.85 3.50
CA TRP A 33 -4.40 6.38 4.01
C TRP A 33 -5.57 5.39 3.86
N GLY A 34 -5.29 4.13 3.55
CA GLY A 34 -6.32 3.08 3.61
C GLY A 34 -6.77 2.84 5.05
N TYR A 35 -7.93 2.18 5.23
CA TYR A 35 -8.46 1.88 6.57
C TYR A 35 -7.46 1.14 7.48
N ILE A 36 -6.58 0.32 6.89
CA ILE A 36 -5.50 -0.37 7.60
C ILE A 36 -4.45 0.64 8.08
N GLY A 37 -4.00 1.55 7.21
CA GLY A 37 -3.00 2.56 7.55
C GLY A 37 -3.52 3.61 8.56
N ILE A 38 -4.80 3.97 8.47
CA ILE A 38 -5.47 4.83 9.44
C ILE A 38 -5.60 4.11 10.78
N GLY A 39 -6.13 2.87 10.79
CA GLY A 39 -6.26 2.07 12.01
C GLY A 39 -4.92 1.82 12.70
N ALA A 40 -3.86 1.52 11.93
CA ALA A 40 -2.51 1.34 12.43
C ALA A 40 -1.94 2.60 13.13
N ARG A 41 -2.29 3.79 12.65
CA ARG A 41 -1.85 5.08 13.24
C ARG A 41 -2.67 5.51 14.45
N LEU A 42 -3.94 5.10 14.51
CA LEU A 42 -4.82 5.39 15.65
C LEU A 42 -4.51 4.48 16.85
N VAL A 43 -3.92 3.31 16.62
CA VAL A 43 -3.53 2.38 17.68
C VAL A 43 -2.10 2.70 18.14
N PRO A 44 -1.90 3.11 19.42
CA PRO A 44 -0.58 3.36 19.97
C PRO A 44 0.35 2.16 19.80
N ASN A 45 1.64 2.39 19.53
CA ASN A 45 2.63 1.34 19.30
C ASN A 45 2.66 0.25 20.39
N ALA A 46 2.40 0.63 21.66
CA ALA A 46 2.33 -0.29 22.80
C ALA A 46 1.17 -1.32 22.71
N LEU A 47 0.07 -0.97 22.03
CA LEU A 47 -1.10 -1.83 21.84
C LEU A 47 -1.11 -2.50 20.47
N HIS A 48 -0.22 -2.09 19.57
CA HIS A 48 -0.17 -2.54 18.19
C HIS A 48 0.01 -4.07 18.07
N VAL A 49 0.87 -4.67 18.90
CA VAL A 49 1.12 -6.12 18.89
C VAL A 49 -0.10 -6.92 19.41
N ALA A 50 -0.74 -6.46 20.48
CA ALA A 50 -1.93 -7.10 21.03
C ALA A 50 -3.16 -6.97 20.10
N PHE A 51 -3.31 -5.80 19.46
CA PHE A 51 -4.40 -5.51 18.55
C PHE A 51 -4.23 -6.26 17.21
N LEU A 52 -3.01 -6.35 16.68
CA LEU A 52 -2.70 -7.16 15.49
C LEU A 52 -2.91 -8.66 15.75
N LYS A 53 -2.52 -9.20 16.91
CA LYS A 53 -2.84 -10.59 17.29
C LYS A 53 -4.33 -10.87 17.31
N LYS A 54 -5.17 -9.90 17.72
CA LYS A 54 -6.62 -10.04 17.75
C LYS A 54 -7.27 -9.91 16.37
N LEU A 55 -6.77 -9.02 15.53
CA LEU A 55 -7.32 -8.77 14.18
C LEU A 55 -6.82 -9.74 13.11
N GLN A 56 -5.61 -10.27 13.28
CA GLN A 56 -4.96 -11.24 12.40
C GLN A 56 -4.36 -12.39 13.24
N PRO A 57 -5.19 -13.28 13.80
CA PRO A 57 -4.74 -14.32 14.73
C PRO A 57 -3.70 -15.28 14.15
N ASN A 58 -3.60 -15.39 12.82
CA ASN A 58 -2.64 -16.26 12.14
C ASN A 58 -1.35 -15.55 11.71
N ARG A 59 -1.14 -14.27 12.04
CA ARG A 59 0.04 -13.53 11.60
C ARG A 59 1.23 -13.79 12.52
N LYS A 60 2.30 -14.36 11.96
CA LYS A 60 3.55 -14.61 12.69
C LYS A 60 4.30 -13.28 12.91
N ALA A 61 4.89 -13.10 14.09
CA ALA A 61 5.55 -11.86 14.51
C ALA A 61 6.85 -11.56 13.71
N GLU A 62 7.38 -12.57 13.03
CA GLU A 62 8.58 -12.54 12.19
C GLU A 62 8.42 -11.74 10.88
N ASP A 63 7.19 -11.34 10.50
CA ASP A 63 6.88 -10.55 9.28
C ASP A 63 6.64 -9.05 9.57
N VAL A 64 7.26 -8.49 10.61
CA VAL A 64 7.13 -7.06 10.97
C VAL A 64 8.41 -6.31 10.61
N PHE A 65 8.48 -5.83 9.37
CA PHE A 65 9.56 -4.95 8.90
C PHE A 65 9.20 -3.47 9.15
N PRO A 66 10.19 -2.59 9.49
CA PRO A 66 9.96 -1.15 9.62
C PRO A 66 9.32 -0.58 8.35
N THR A 67 8.19 0.12 8.48
CA THR A 67 7.47 0.72 7.36
C THR A 67 7.88 2.18 7.21
N VAL A 68 8.48 2.53 6.05
CA VAL A 68 8.99 3.89 5.77
C VAL A 68 7.93 4.72 5.01
N TYR A 69 6.93 4.06 4.41
CA TYR A 69 5.80 4.69 3.71
C TYR A 69 6.19 5.70 2.59
N GLY A 70 7.37 5.56 1.99
CA GLY A 70 7.92 6.52 1.02
C GLY A 70 7.18 6.56 -0.32
N MET A 71 6.56 5.46 -0.77
CA MET A 71 5.86 5.34 -2.06
C MET A 71 4.43 4.81 -1.91
N ASN A 72 3.78 5.11 -0.78
CA ASN A 72 2.49 4.54 -0.40
C ASN A 72 1.30 5.45 -0.70
N THR A 73 1.50 6.50 -1.51
CA THR A 73 0.44 7.41 -1.97
C THR A 73 0.56 7.64 -3.46
N MET A 74 -0.57 7.91 -4.12
CA MET A 74 -0.60 8.26 -5.55
C MET A 74 0.25 9.51 -5.85
N ALA A 75 0.26 10.49 -4.94
CA ALA A 75 1.07 11.70 -5.06
C ALA A 75 2.57 11.38 -4.99
N ALA A 76 3.01 10.56 -4.04
CA ALA A 76 4.42 10.15 -3.94
C ALA A 76 4.86 9.35 -5.18
N LEU A 77 4.02 8.43 -5.67
CA LEU A 77 4.31 7.72 -6.92
C LEU A 77 4.41 8.66 -8.11
N GLY A 78 3.54 9.67 -8.20
CA GLY A 78 3.61 10.69 -9.25
C GLY A 78 4.82 11.62 -9.14
N HIS A 79 5.33 11.85 -7.92
CA HIS A 79 6.53 12.65 -7.69
C HIS A 79 7.80 11.92 -8.14
N TYR A 80 7.94 10.64 -7.82
CA TYR A 80 9.14 9.87 -8.17
C TYR A 80 9.12 9.33 -9.61
N PHE A 81 7.96 8.97 -10.15
CA PHE A 81 7.82 8.52 -11.53
C PHE A 81 7.28 9.65 -12.41
N ASP A 82 8.22 10.47 -12.89
CA ASP A 82 7.89 11.63 -13.73
C ASP A 82 7.10 11.24 -14.99
N LYS A 83 6.12 12.07 -15.36
CA LYS A 83 5.21 11.78 -16.47
C LYS A 83 5.87 11.83 -17.84
N SER A 84 7.02 12.49 -18.00
CA SER A 84 7.76 12.55 -19.26
C SER A 84 8.42 11.22 -19.61
N GLU A 85 8.88 10.48 -18.59
CA GLU A 85 9.58 9.19 -18.74
C GLU A 85 8.67 7.99 -18.45
N TRP A 86 7.64 8.18 -17.63
CA TRP A 86 6.80 7.10 -17.13
C TRP A 86 5.33 7.30 -17.45
N LYS A 87 4.63 6.18 -17.63
CA LYS A 87 3.17 6.11 -17.68
C LYS A 87 2.68 5.39 -16.42
N ASN A 88 2.05 6.13 -15.51
CA ASN A 88 1.52 5.58 -14.27
C ASN A 88 0.05 5.17 -14.42
N CYS A 89 -0.22 3.87 -14.35
CA CYS A 89 -1.54 3.24 -14.43
C CYS A 89 -1.99 2.65 -13.07
N THR A 90 -1.40 3.11 -11.97
CA THR A 90 -1.69 2.63 -10.61
C THR A 90 -3.15 2.90 -10.23
N TYR A 91 -3.77 1.97 -9.50
CA TYR A 91 -5.12 2.15 -8.99
C TYR A 91 -5.29 1.58 -7.58
N GLY A 92 -6.25 2.17 -6.84
CA GLY A 92 -6.68 1.69 -5.53
C GLY A 92 -7.51 0.42 -5.64
N PHE A 93 -7.23 -0.53 -4.77
CA PHE A 93 -7.93 -1.81 -4.72
C PHE A 93 -8.40 -2.12 -3.29
N ASN A 94 -9.70 -2.39 -3.16
CA ASN A 94 -10.33 -2.86 -1.94
C ASN A 94 -10.63 -4.35 -2.13
N GLY A 95 -9.77 -5.20 -1.59
CA GLY A 95 -10.03 -6.64 -1.53
C GLY A 95 -10.96 -6.99 -0.36
N VAL A 96 -11.24 -8.28 -0.19
CA VAL A 96 -11.95 -8.80 0.98
C VAL A 96 -11.27 -8.28 2.26
N PRO A 97 -12.02 -7.68 3.20
CA PRO A 97 -11.47 -7.22 4.47
C PRO A 97 -10.73 -8.37 5.18
N GLY A 98 -9.47 -8.14 5.54
CA GLY A 98 -8.65 -9.12 6.26
C GLY A 98 -8.36 -8.77 7.72
N TYR A 99 -8.79 -7.57 8.15
CA TYR A 99 -8.57 -7.03 9.51
C TYR A 99 -9.92 -6.85 10.23
N HIS A 100 -10.75 -7.88 10.23
CA HIS A 100 -12.06 -7.85 10.89
C HIS A 100 -12.15 -8.77 12.11
N GLY A 101 -11.08 -9.48 12.48
CA GLY A 101 -11.03 -10.31 13.70
C GLY A 101 -12.16 -11.33 13.81
N ASN A 102 -12.58 -11.90 12.67
CA ASN A 102 -13.73 -12.81 12.56
C ASN A 102 -15.09 -12.23 13.03
N ASN A 103 -15.21 -10.90 13.13
CA ASN A 103 -16.45 -10.21 13.49
C ASN A 103 -17.22 -9.76 12.24
N ALA A 104 -18.48 -10.18 12.11
CA ALA A 104 -19.32 -9.91 10.95
C ALA A 104 -19.75 -8.43 10.83
N VAL A 105 -19.93 -7.72 11.95
CA VAL A 105 -20.28 -6.29 11.96
C VAL A 105 -19.11 -5.48 11.44
N LEU A 106 -17.91 -5.73 11.97
CA LEU A 106 -16.69 -5.05 11.53
C LEU A 106 -16.39 -5.33 10.05
N PHE A 107 -16.63 -6.55 9.59
CA PHE A 107 -16.52 -6.91 8.17
C PHE A 107 -17.44 -6.06 7.29
N ARG A 108 -18.71 -5.88 7.67
CA ARG A 108 -19.67 -5.05 6.92
C ARG A 108 -19.30 -3.56 6.96
N LEU A 109 -18.83 -3.05 8.10
CA LEU A 109 -18.38 -1.66 8.22
C LEU A 109 -17.19 -1.37 7.30
N ILE A 110 -16.21 -2.26 7.24
CA ILE A 110 -15.05 -2.10 6.34
C ILE A 110 -15.47 -2.18 4.87
N GLN A 111 -16.42 -3.05 4.51
CA GLN A 111 -16.96 -3.09 3.15
C GLN A 111 -17.70 -1.80 2.80
N PHE A 112 -18.55 -1.30 3.69
CA PHE A 112 -19.27 -0.05 3.49
C PHE A 112 -18.31 1.12 3.35
N TRP A 113 -17.28 1.20 4.19
CA TRP A 113 -16.19 2.16 4.05
C TRP A 113 -15.49 2.05 2.71
N GLY A 114 -15.16 0.82 2.28
CA GLY A 114 -14.51 0.56 1.00
C GLY A 114 -15.36 0.91 -0.22
N TRP A 115 -16.69 0.86 -0.09
CA TRP A 115 -17.64 1.30 -1.11
C TRP A 115 -17.79 2.83 -1.14
N LEU A 116 -17.83 3.48 0.04
CA LEU A 116 -18.04 4.92 0.16
C LEU A 116 -16.80 5.74 -0.21
N MET A 117 -15.61 5.23 0.10
CA MET A 117 -14.39 6.03 0.01
C MET A 117 -13.79 6.10 -1.40
N PRO A 118 -13.20 7.26 -1.77
CA PRO A 118 -12.51 7.42 -3.04
C PRO A 118 -11.35 6.43 -3.17
N ARG A 119 -10.97 6.11 -4.42
CA ARG A 119 -9.88 5.16 -4.72
C ARG A 119 -8.52 5.53 -4.12
N SER A 120 -8.31 6.80 -3.77
CA SER A 120 -7.12 7.27 -3.05
C SER A 120 -7.03 6.78 -1.61
N LEU A 121 -8.16 6.38 -1.01
CA LEU A 121 -8.28 5.83 0.35
C LEU A 121 -8.55 4.31 0.34
N SER A 122 -8.29 3.64 -0.78
CA SER A 122 -8.38 2.19 -0.85
C SER A 122 -7.43 1.51 0.13
N ALA A 123 -7.67 0.24 0.46
CA ALA A 123 -6.86 -0.54 1.38
C ALA A 123 -5.40 -0.69 0.91
N LYS A 124 -5.22 -0.86 -0.41
CA LYS A 124 -3.94 -1.06 -1.07
C LYS A 124 -3.95 -0.44 -2.46
N PHE A 125 -2.77 -0.19 -3.00
CA PHE A 125 -2.56 0.14 -4.40
C PHE A 125 -1.98 -1.06 -5.15
N HIS A 126 -2.52 -1.31 -6.34
CA HIS A 126 -1.84 -2.12 -7.35
C HIS A 126 -1.11 -1.16 -8.29
N ILE A 127 0.21 -1.27 -8.28
CA ILE A 127 1.12 -0.36 -8.95
C ILE A 127 1.48 -0.97 -10.30
N PHE A 128 1.16 -0.22 -11.34
CA PHE A 128 1.49 -0.54 -12.72
C PHE A 128 2.08 0.72 -13.34
N ILE A 129 3.38 0.72 -13.57
CA ILE A 129 4.11 1.86 -14.13
C ILE A 129 4.92 1.36 -15.32
N GLN A 130 4.71 1.99 -16.47
CA GLN A 130 5.40 1.64 -17.71
C GLN A 130 6.49 2.67 -18.01
N LYS A 131 7.69 2.20 -18.37
CA LYS A 131 8.73 3.05 -18.95
C LYS A 131 8.31 3.42 -20.37
N ARG A 132 8.28 4.70 -20.71
CA ARG A 132 7.95 5.13 -22.07
C ARG A 132 9.03 4.65 -23.07
N PRO A 133 8.65 4.43 -24.34
CA PRO A 133 9.60 4.12 -25.41
C PRO A 133 10.68 5.19 -25.56
#